data_AF-A0A3Q0T2D1-F1
#
_entry.id   AF-A0A3Q0T2D1-F1
#
_cell.length_a   1.000
_cell.length_b   1.000
_cell.length_c   1.000
_cell.angle_alpha   90.00
_cell.angle_beta   90.00
_cell.angle_gamma   90.00
#
_symmetry.space_group_name_H-M   'P 1'
#
loop_
_entity.id
_entity.type
_entity.pdbx_description
1 polymer ?
#
loop_
_entity_poly.entity_id
_entity_poly.type
_entity_poly.pdbx_seq_one_letter_code
_entity_poly.pdbx_strand_id
1 'polypeptide(L)'
;SVRLCHRRSSMGEEELWELINDSRHRISLGVRPCILIPYLRQARVLSEMDEDEILSCHNLTNRCMRTSHMLDLLRTQGKNGAMALLESLMIHYPALYTQVTGRKPSTEPSRFSGEWSKLTEYLVRAVTGMQKELQEARSEAGKMSTRCASLEADISQMMEQEERSRSLQAYNERIQRHLCSLQHEVTKLKDEKCDLYIRYTAAIEEKSAVNERLHDLNLQVSGCLFCLFTARIFDFLPESQSCHASGKSSERLTLKKSSLFSHTHARTYMVKSYLLLLLHQARQDILAQDLAEAIDSQVELAEQLRSYREENEQLLRDKQGVCVFVFFFFSVVTVVIEQEMSHKCNQISPYGKCPFQTLVSSIIITKIFSQRKKSDSVQHWESTQY
;
A
#
# COMPACT_ATOMS: atom_id res chain seq x y z
N SER A 1 -43.67 -36.90 -75.61
CA SER A 1 -44.42 -37.28 -74.39
C SER A 1 -45.68 -36.46 -74.09
N VAL A 2 -46.25 -35.74 -75.07
CA VAL A 2 -47.51 -34.96 -74.91
C VAL A 2 -48.75 -35.83 -74.60
N ARG A 3 -48.66 -37.15 -74.80
CA ARG A 3 -49.78 -38.10 -74.65
C ARG A 3 -50.16 -38.49 -73.22
N LEU A 4 -49.37 -38.15 -72.19
CA LEU A 4 -49.65 -38.55 -70.80
C LEU A 4 -50.38 -37.48 -69.98
N CYS A 5 -50.15 -36.18 -70.24
CA CYS A 5 -50.86 -35.10 -69.52
C CYS A 5 -52.33 -34.98 -69.94
N HIS A 6 -52.69 -35.36 -71.17
CA HIS A 6 -54.07 -35.29 -71.64
C HIS A 6 -54.97 -36.42 -71.08
N ARG A 7 -54.40 -37.50 -70.50
CA ARG A 7 -55.19 -38.58 -69.86
C ARG A 7 -55.48 -38.35 -68.38
N ARG A 8 -54.76 -37.49 -67.66
CA ARG A 8 -55.06 -37.15 -66.26
C ARG A 8 -56.29 -36.23 -66.13
N SER A 9 -56.57 -35.42 -67.16
CA SER A 9 -57.80 -34.63 -67.23
C SER A 9 -59.05 -35.47 -67.56
N SER A 10 -58.87 -36.71 -68.05
CA SER A 10 -59.95 -37.59 -68.56
C SER A 10 -60.60 -38.49 -67.50
N MET A 11 -60.04 -38.61 -66.29
CA MET A 11 -60.74 -39.33 -65.21
C MET A 11 -61.76 -38.40 -64.56
N GLY A 12 -62.96 -38.94 -64.29
CA GLY A 12 -64.02 -38.24 -63.57
C GLY A 12 -63.57 -37.91 -62.15
N GLU A 13 -64.13 -36.85 -61.56
CA GLU A 13 -63.87 -36.51 -60.15
C GLU A 13 -64.17 -37.70 -59.22
N GLU A 14 -65.28 -38.40 -59.48
CA GLU A 14 -65.68 -39.59 -58.72
C GLU A 14 -64.65 -40.72 -58.84
N GLU A 15 -64.13 -40.98 -60.05
CA GLU A 15 -63.13 -42.03 -60.26
C GLU A 15 -61.80 -41.74 -59.55
N LEU A 16 -61.42 -40.46 -59.44
CA LEU A 16 -60.21 -40.04 -58.73
C LEU A 16 -60.37 -40.20 -57.22
N TRP A 17 -61.53 -39.84 -56.67
CA TRP A 17 -61.80 -39.99 -55.26
C TRP A 17 -62.04 -41.44 -54.84
N GLU A 18 -62.67 -42.27 -55.67
CA GLU A 18 -62.78 -43.72 -55.45
C GLU A 18 -61.39 -44.37 -55.33
N LEU A 19 -60.46 -44.04 -56.23
CA LEU A 19 -59.08 -44.52 -56.16
C LEU A 19 -58.35 -44.11 -54.86
N ILE A 20 -58.59 -42.87 -54.41
CA ILE A 20 -58.02 -42.34 -53.16
C ILE A 20 -58.70 -43.01 -51.94
N ASN A 21 -60.00 -43.27 -52.01
CA ASN A 21 -60.79 -43.89 -50.94
C ASN A 21 -60.44 -45.37 -50.76
N ASP A 22 -60.26 -46.13 -51.84
CA ASP A 22 -59.79 -47.52 -51.83
C ASP A 22 -58.42 -47.66 -51.14
N SER A 23 -57.61 -46.62 -51.24
CA SER A 23 -56.27 -46.55 -50.65
C SER A 23 -56.21 -45.70 -49.38
N ARG A 24 -57.35 -45.22 -48.85
CA ARG A 24 -57.44 -44.26 -47.75
C ARG A 24 -56.74 -44.72 -46.49
N HIS A 25 -56.90 -45.99 -46.13
CA HIS A 25 -56.22 -46.58 -44.97
C HIS A 25 -54.69 -46.51 -45.11
N ARG A 26 -54.16 -46.80 -46.30
CA ARG A 26 -52.72 -46.79 -46.58
C ARG A 26 -52.16 -45.37 -46.59
N ILE A 27 -52.90 -44.43 -47.18
CA ILE A 27 -52.55 -43.00 -47.19
C ILE A 27 -52.54 -42.46 -45.77
N SER A 28 -53.57 -42.75 -44.97
CA SER A 28 -53.71 -42.23 -43.60
C SER A 28 -52.58 -42.69 -42.67
N LEU A 29 -52.12 -43.93 -42.82
CA LEU A 29 -50.96 -44.46 -42.07
C LEU A 29 -49.61 -43.98 -42.64
N GLY A 30 -49.49 -43.94 -43.96
CA GLY A 30 -48.23 -43.73 -44.67
C GLY A 30 -47.81 -42.26 -44.80
N VAL A 31 -48.75 -41.32 -44.77
CA VAL A 31 -48.52 -39.90 -45.10
C VAL A 31 -48.45 -39.01 -43.87
N ARG A 32 -47.51 -38.06 -43.85
CA ARG A 32 -47.40 -37.04 -42.81
C ARG A 32 -48.03 -35.75 -43.34
N PRO A 33 -49.09 -35.23 -42.71
CA PRO A 33 -49.74 -33.99 -43.17
C PRO A 33 -48.75 -32.82 -43.28
N CYS A 34 -47.86 -32.66 -42.29
CA CYS A 34 -46.84 -31.61 -42.26
C CYS A 34 -45.87 -31.60 -43.46
N ILE A 35 -45.77 -32.70 -44.21
CA ILE A 35 -44.92 -32.79 -45.41
C ILE A 35 -45.70 -32.39 -46.66
N LEU A 36 -47.00 -32.68 -46.72
CA LEU A 36 -47.83 -32.37 -47.89
C LEU A 36 -48.47 -30.97 -47.83
N ILE A 37 -48.81 -30.49 -46.64
CA ILE A 37 -49.47 -29.19 -46.41
C ILE A 37 -48.75 -28.03 -47.11
N PRO A 38 -47.41 -27.88 -47.07
CA PRO A 38 -46.73 -26.77 -47.75
C PRO A 38 -46.99 -26.76 -49.27
N TYR A 39 -46.99 -27.93 -49.91
CA TYR A 39 -47.30 -28.05 -51.33
C TYR A 39 -48.79 -27.82 -51.62
N LEU A 40 -49.68 -28.35 -50.78
CA LEU A 40 -51.13 -28.17 -50.92
C LEU A 40 -51.58 -26.71 -50.74
N ARG A 41 -50.89 -25.93 -49.89
CA ARG A 41 -51.05 -24.47 -49.79
C ARG A 41 -50.54 -23.76 -51.05
N GLN A 42 -49.40 -24.19 -51.58
CA GLN A 42 -48.89 -23.64 -52.85
C GLN A 42 -49.83 -23.93 -54.03
N ALA A 43 -50.48 -25.09 -54.05
CA ALA A 43 -51.50 -25.46 -55.02
C ALA A 43 -52.85 -24.75 -54.81
N ARG A 44 -53.00 -23.93 -53.76
CA ARG A 44 -54.23 -23.22 -53.36
C ARG A 44 -55.44 -24.12 -53.12
N VAL A 45 -55.17 -25.33 -52.64
CA VAL A 45 -56.21 -26.32 -52.29
C VAL A 45 -56.46 -26.32 -50.78
N LEU A 46 -55.47 -25.93 -49.98
CA LEU A 46 -55.63 -25.70 -48.53
C LEU A 46 -55.34 -24.23 -48.21
N SER A 47 -56.13 -23.66 -47.29
CA SER A 47 -55.91 -22.34 -46.71
C SER A 47 -54.98 -22.40 -45.48
N GLU A 48 -54.60 -21.23 -44.96
CA GLU A 48 -53.84 -21.10 -43.71
C GLU A 48 -54.63 -21.64 -42.51
N MET A 49 -55.94 -21.38 -42.51
CA MET A 49 -56.86 -21.86 -41.47
C MET A 49 -56.95 -23.38 -41.47
N ASP A 50 -57.00 -24.02 -42.64
CA ASP A 50 -57.05 -25.48 -42.77
C ASP A 50 -55.75 -26.13 -42.25
N GLU A 51 -54.58 -25.50 -42.48
CA GLU A 51 -53.29 -25.97 -41.96
C GLU A 51 -53.29 -25.97 -40.42
N ASP A 52 -53.71 -24.86 -39.81
CA ASP A 52 -53.78 -24.72 -38.36
C ASP A 52 -54.77 -25.74 -37.76
N GLU A 53 -55.90 -25.98 -38.43
CA GLU A 53 -56.87 -27.00 -38.02
C GLU A 53 -56.25 -28.41 -38.06
N ILE A 54 -55.56 -28.77 -39.14
CA ILE A 54 -54.96 -30.11 -39.27
C ILE A 54 -53.82 -30.32 -38.27
N LEU A 55 -52.99 -29.31 -38.02
CA LEU A 55 -51.77 -29.44 -37.20
C LEU A 55 -52.03 -29.23 -35.70
N SER A 56 -52.89 -28.26 -35.35
CA SER A 56 -53.01 -27.74 -33.98
C SER A 56 -54.28 -28.20 -33.26
N CYS A 57 -55.25 -28.82 -33.93
CA CYS A 57 -56.45 -29.31 -33.26
C CYS A 57 -56.16 -30.44 -32.25
N HIS A 58 -56.50 -30.20 -30.97
CA HIS A 58 -56.36 -31.19 -29.90
C HIS A 58 -57.28 -32.42 -30.07
N ASN A 59 -58.32 -32.30 -30.89
CA ASN A 59 -59.27 -33.39 -31.19
C ASN A 59 -58.66 -34.47 -32.10
N LEU A 60 -57.58 -34.17 -32.82
CA LEU A 60 -56.89 -35.09 -33.70
C LEU A 60 -55.67 -35.69 -32.99
N THR A 61 -55.90 -36.68 -32.13
CA THR A 61 -54.87 -37.23 -31.23
C THR A 61 -53.74 -37.93 -31.99
N ASN A 62 -54.08 -38.68 -33.03
CA ASN A 62 -53.13 -39.48 -33.81
C ASN A 62 -52.90 -38.89 -35.22
N ARG A 63 -51.69 -39.10 -35.76
CA ARG A 63 -51.31 -38.73 -37.14
C ARG A 63 -52.31 -39.27 -38.17
N CYS A 64 -52.76 -40.51 -38.01
CA CYS A 64 -53.74 -41.11 -38.93
C CYS A 64 -55.05 -40.30 -38.98
N MET A 65 -55.51 -39.77 -37.84
CA MET A 65 -56.69 -38.91 -37.76
C MET A 65 -56.42 -37.56 -38.43
N ARG A 66 -55.26 -36.95 -38.21
CA ARG A 66 -54.86 -35.70 -38.89
C ARG A 66 -54.82 -35.85 -40.40
N THR A 67 -54.24 -36.94 -40.89
CA THR A 67 -54.21 -37.26 -42.33
C THR A 67 -55.60 -37.55 -42.88
N SER A 68 -56.45 -38.26 -42.13
CA SER A 68 -57.83 -38.53 -42.53
C SER A 68 -58.63 -37.23 -42.63
N HIS A 69 -58.50 -36.35 -41.65
CA HIS A 69 -59.13 -35.02 -41.63
C HIS A 69 -58.66 -34.16 -42.81
N MET A 70 -57.36 -34.14 -43.09
CA MET A 70 -56.81 -33.48 -44.28
C MET A 70 -57.42 -34.03 -45.58
N LEU A 71 -57.61 -35.36 -45.70
CA LEU A 71 -58.25 -35.95 -46.88
C LEU A 71 -59.72 -35.52 -47.02
N ASP A 72 -60.43 -35.34 -45.92
CA ASP A 72 -61.82 -34.87 -45.93
C ASP A 72 -61.93 -33.40 -46.34
N LEU A 73 -61.00 -32.55 -45.87
CA LEU A 73 -60.89 -31.16 -46.33
C LEU A 73 -60.55 -31.10 -47.82
N LEU A 74 -59.62 -31.94 -48.29
CA LEU A 74 -59.29 -32.02 -49.72
C LEU A 74 -60.47 -32.52 -50.56
N ARG A 75 -61.34 -33.38 -50.01
CA ARG A 75 -62.58 -33.84 -50.69
C ARG A 75 -63.55 -32.70 -50.97
N THR A 76 -63.61 -31.68 -50.09
CA THR A 76 -64.45 -30.49 -50.32
C THR A 76 -63.96 -29.65 -51.51
N GLN A 77 -62.69 -29.80 -51.91
CA GLN A 77 -62.07 -29.11 -53.05
C GLN A 77 -62.23 -29.86 -54.39
N GLY A 78 -63.00 -30.95 -54.38
CA GLY A 78 -63.37 -31.73 -55.57
C GLY A 78 -62.18 -32.25 -56.36
N LYS A 79 -62.25 -32.17 -57.69
CA LYS A 79 -61.21 -32.67 -58.61
C LYS A 79 -59.82 -32.05 -58.35
N ASN A 80 -59.77 -30.78 -57.96
CA ASN A 80 -58.50 -30.07 -57.70
C ASN A 80 -57.82 -30.61 -56.43
N GLY A 81 -58.61 -30.97 -55.42
CA GLY A 81 -58.13 -31.62 -54.20
C GLY A 81 -57.51 -32.99 -54.46
N ALA A 82 -58.19 -33.83 -55.22
CA ALA A 82 -57.68 -35.14 -55.61
C ALA A 82 -56.38 -35.03 -56.43
N MET A 83 -56.33 -34.10 -57.39
CA MET A 83 -55.15 -33.89 -58.23
C MET A 83 -53.96 -33.37 -57.44
N ALA A 84 -54.15 -32.36 -56.58
CA ALA A 84 -53.08 -31.82 -55.75
C ALA A 84 -52.57 -32.86 -54.73
N LEU A 85 -53.45 -33.70 -54.18
CA LEU A 85 -53.05 -34.82 -53.34
C LEU A 85 -52.15 -35.79 -54.11
N LEU A 86 -52.57 -36.24 -55.30
CA LEU A 86 -51.80 -37.18 -56.10
C LEU A 86 -50.46 -36.59 -56.57
N GLU A 87 -50.40 -35.30 -56.90
CA GLU A 87 -49.16 -34.60 -57.22
C GLU A 87 -48.23 -34.47 -56.01
N SER A 88 -48.78 -34.12 -54.85
CA SER A 88 -48.02 -34.05 -53.60
C SER A 88 -47.45 -35.42 -53.17
N LEU A 89 -48.23 -36.49 -53.35
CA LEU A 89 -47.79 -37.87 -53.13
C LEU A 89 -46.71 -38.28 -54.14
N MET A 90 -46.82 -37.84 -55.39
CA MET A 90 -45.81 -38.12 -56.42
C MET A 90 -44.45 -37.49 -56.06
N ILE A 91 -44.45 -36.30 -55.45
CA ILE A 91 -43.24 -35.56 -55.06
C ILE A 91 -42.64 -36.11 -53.76
N HIS A 92 -43.45 -36.26 -52.71
CA HIS A 92 -42.95 -36.55 -51.36
C HIS A 92 -43.00 -38.04 -50.99
N TYR A 93 -43.88 -38.82 -51.62
CA TYR A 93 -44.08 -40.25 -51.32
C TYR A 93 -44.19 -41.10 -52.59
N PRO A 94 -43.15 -41.16 -53.44
CA PRO A 94 -43.20 -41.83 -54.75
C PRO A 94 -43.60 -43.31 -54.68
N ALA A 95 -43.25 -44.00 -53.59
CA ALA A 95 -43.64 -45.39 -53.35
C ALA A 95 -45.13 -45.54 -53.04
N LEU A 96 -45.72 -44.64 -52.23
CA LEU A 96 -47.15 -44.63 -51.94
C LEU A 96 -47.96 -44.21 -53.17
N TYR A 97 -47.48 -43.21 -53.92
CA TYR A 97 -48.09 -42.80 -55.18
C TYR A 97 -48.21 -43.96 -56.18
N THR A 98 -47.16 -44.77 -56.32
CA THR A 98 -47.15 -45.95 -57.20
C THR A 98 -48.14 -47.02 -56.72
N GLN A 99 -48.30 -47.18 -55.40
CA GLN A 99 -49.23 -48.13 -54.80
C GLN A 99 -50.70 -47.70 -54.93
N VAL A 100 -50.97 -46.39 -54.90
CA VAL A 100 -52.32 -45.82 -55.04
C VAL A 100 -52.76 -45.79 -56.51
N THR A 101 -51.86 -45.40 -57.42
CA THR A 101 -52.23 -45.16 -58.83
C THR A 101 -51.81 -46.27 -59.79
N GLY A 102 -50.98 -47.22 -59.35
CA GLY A 102 -50.38 -48.25 -60.20
C GLY A 102 -49.37 -47.71 -61.23
N ARG A 103 -49.02 -46.42 -61.18
CA ARG A 103 -48.17 -45.73 -62.17
C ARG A 103 -46.87 -45.25 -61.56
N LYS A 104 -45.79 -45.26 -62.35
CA LYS A 104 -44.49 -44.72 -61.93
C LYS A 104 -44.56 -43.20 -61.76
N PRO A 105 -43.93 -42.62 -60.71
CA PRO A 105 -43.84 -41.17 -60.53
C PRO A 105 -43.01 -40.59 -61.68
N SER A 106 -43.54 -39.59 -62.38
CA SER A 106 -42.80 -38.88 -63.43
C SER A 106 -42.19 -37.64 -62.82
N THR A 107 -40.87 -37.68 -62.62
CA THR A 107 -40.05 -36.60 -62.04
C THR A 107 -39.52 -35.66 -63.12
N GLU A 108 -40.34 -35.31 -64.11
CA GLU A 108 -39.97 -34.25 -65.05
C GLU A 108 -40.55 -32.92 -64.56
N PRO A 109 -39.73 -32.03 -63.97
CA PRO A 109 -40.19 -30.70 -63.56
C PRO A 109 -40.61 -29.91 -64.80
N SER A 110 -41.93 -29.84 -65.02
CA SER A 110 -42.53 -29.10 -66.10
C SER A 110 -42.44 -27.58 -65.86
N ARG A 111 -41.66 -26.91 -66.71
CA ARG A 111 -41.98 -25.61 -67.32
C ARG A 111 -42.00 -24.36 -66.43
N PHE A 112 -40.86 -24.01 -65.84
CA PHE A 112 -40.52 -22.60 -65.52
C PHE A 112 -39.00 -22.38 -65.68
N SER A 113 -38.52 -22.20 -66.91
CA SER A 113 -37.09 -22.29 -67.27
C SER A 113 -36.35 -20.94 -67.37
N GLY A 114 -36.63 -19.95 -66.52
CA GLY A 114 -35.90 -18.66 -66.62
C GLY A 114 -35.91 -17.74 -65.41
N GLU A 115 -36.96 -17.78 -64.57
CA GLU A 115 -37.05 -16.93 -63.38
C GLU A 115 -36.35 -17.54 -62.15
N TRP A 116 -36.21 -18.87 -62.11
CA TRP A 116 -35.58 -19.58 -61.00
C TRP A 116 -34.10 -19.25 -60.84
N SER A 117 -33.35 -19.07 -61.94
CA SER A 117 -31.93 -18.74 -61.87
C SER A 117 -31.70 -17.35 -61.24
N LYS A 118 -32.51 -16.35 -61.62
CA LYS A 118 -32.44 -14.99 -61.05
C LYS A 118 -32.85 -14.94 -59.58
N LEU A 119 -33.90 -15.66 -59.19
CA LEU A 119 -34.31 -15.74 -57.79
C LEU A 119 -33.25 -16.43 -56.93
N THR A 120 -32.68 -17.52 -57.44
CA THR A 120 -31.62 -18.26 -56.73
C THR A 120 -30.38 -17.40 -56.57
N GLU A 121 -29.97 -16.67 -57.61
CA GLU A 121 -28.84 -15.73 -57.56
C GLU A 121 -29.08 -14.61 -56.54
N TYR A 122 -30.28 -14.02 -56.52
CA TYR A 122 -30.64 -12.98 -55.55
C TYR A 122 -30.58 -13.51 -54.11
N LEU A 123 -31.13 -14.70 -53.85
CA LEU A 123 -31.12 -15.32 -52.53
C LEU A 123 -29.70 -15.66 -52.09
N VAL A 124 -28.88 -16.23 -52.97
CA VAL A 124 -27.47 -16.52 -52.67
C VAL A 124 -26.72 -15.23 -52.33
N ARG A 125 -26.93 -14.14 -53.09
CA ARG A 125 -26.33 -12.84 -52.80
C ARG A 125 -26.82 -12.24 -51.48
N ALA A 126 -28.11 -12.36 -51.15
CA ALA A 126 -28.65 -11.88 -49.88
C ALA A 126 -28.10 -12.67 -48.68
N VAL A 127 -28.10 -14.00 -48.76
CA VAL A 127 -27.58 -14.89 -47.71
C VAL A 127 -26.08 -14.66 -47.50
N THR A 128 -25.30 -14.56 -48.59
CA THR A 128 -23.86 -14.26 -48.47
C THR A 128 -23.59 -12.88 -47.88
N GLY A 129 -24.39 -11.87 -48.23
CA GLY A 129 -24.32 -10.53 -47.63
C GLY A 129 -24.59 -10.58 -46.12
N MET A 130 -25.68 -11.21 -45.70
CA MET A 130 -26.02 -11.40 -44.29
C MET A 130 -24.96 -12.19 -43.52
N GLN A 131 -24.37 -13.22 -44.15
CA GLN A 131 -23.33 -14.03 -43.52
C GLN A 131 -22.03 -13.22 -43.31
N LYS A 132 -21.72 -12.29 -44.22
CA LYS A 132 -20.60 -11.36 -44.07
C LYS A 132 -20.85 -10.37 -42.93
N GLU A 133 -22.02 -9.75 -42.88
CA GLU A 133 -22.40 -8.82 -41.79
C GLU A 133 -22.38 -9.52 -40.42
N LEU A 134 -22.89 -10.76 -40.36
CA LEU A 134 -22.85 -11.56 -39.13
C LEU A 134 -21.40 -11.85 -38.69
N GLN A 135 -20.51 -12.15 -39.62
CA GLN A 135 -19.10 -12.39 -39.32
C GLN A 135 -18.39 -11.12 -38.84
N GLU A 136 -18.69 -9.97 -39.47
CA GLU A 136 -18.17 -8.67 -39.05
C GLU A 136 -18.66 -8.32 -37.63
N ALA A 137 -19.96 -8.48 -37.35
CA ALA A 137 -20.53 -8.27 -36.02
C ALA A 137 -19.90 -9.17 -34.96
N ARG A 138 -19.66 -10.45 -35.27
CA ARG A 138 -18.95 -11.38 -34.37
C ARG A 138 -17.51 -10.95 -34.13
N SER A 139 -16.81 -10.49 -35.17
CA SER A 139 -15.43 -10.00 -35.03
C SER A 139 -15.36 -8.76 -34.14
N GLU A 140 -16.32 -7.84 -34.27
CA GLU A 140 -16.37 -6.62 -33.47
C GLU A 140 -16.76 -6.91 -32.02
N ALA A 141 -17.72 -7.81 -31.79
CA ALA A 141 -18.04 -8.32 -30.46
C ALA A 141 -16.82 -8.98 -29.80
N GLY A 142 -16.02 -9.73 -30.55
CA GLY A 142 -14.77 -10.32 -30.08
C GLY A 142 -13.76 -9.25 -29.61
N LYS A 143 -13.53 -8.21 -30.43
CA LYS A 143 -12.66 -7.08 -30.04
C LYS A 143 -13.19 -6.37 -28.80
N MET A 144 -14.49 -6.08 -28.75
CA MET A 144 -15.10 -5.45 -27.59
C MET A 144 -14.92 -6.30 -26.32
N SER A 145 -15.15 -7.61 -26.41
CA SER A 145 -14.95 -8.53 -25.28
C SER A 145 -13.51 -8.55 -24.79
N THR A 146 -12.52 -8.57 -25.69
CA THR A 146 -11.10 -8.52 -25.28
C THR A 146 -10.75 -7.20 -24.60
N ARG A 147 -11.33 -6.08 -25.06
CA ARG A 147 -11.14 -4.77 -24.45
C ARG A 147 -11.82 -4.67 -23.07
N CYS A 148 -13.01 -5.25 -22.92
CA CYS A 148 -13.67 -5.34 -21.61
C CYS A 148 -12.81 -6.15 -20.64
N ALA A 149 -12.30 -7.32 -21.06
CA ALA A 149 -11.45 -8.15 -20.22
C ALA A 149 -10.14 -7.43 -19.81
N SER A 150 -9.52 -6.67 -20.71
CA SER A 150 -8.33 -5.88 -20.36
C SER A 150 -8.64 -4.77 -19.36
N LEU A 151 -9.75 -4.03 -19.56
CA LEU A 151 -10.18 -2.98 -18.64
C LEU A 151 -10.56 -3.53 -17.25
N GLU A 152 -11.18 -4.70 -17.19
CA GLU A 152 -11.48 -5.39 -15.92
C GLU A 152 -10.21 -5.80 -15.18
N ALA A 153 -9.18 -6.27 -15.91
CA ALA A 153 -7.88 -6.57 -15.33
C ALA A 153 -7.18 -5.31 -14.79
N ASP A 154 -7.22 -4.21 -15.55
CA ASP A 154 -6.66 -2.92 -15.13
C ASP A 154 -7.37 -2.38 -13.87
N ILE A 155 -8.70 -2.44 -13.82
CA ILE A 155 -9.48 -2.05 -12.63
C ILE A 155 -9.08 -2.91 -11.42
N SER A 156 -8.96 -4.22 -11.61
CA SER A 156 -8.56 -5.14 -10.53
C SER A 156 -7.16 -4.82 -10.00
N GLN A 157 -6.21 -4.52 -10.91
CA GLN A 157 -4.86 -4.10 -10.53
C GLN A 157 -4.87 -2.75 -9.77
N MET A 158 -5.66 -1.79 -10.24
CA MET A 158 -5.79 -0.49 -9.59
C MET A 158 -6.39 -0.61 -8.18
N MET A 159 -7.41 -1.45 -7.99
CA MET A 159 -7.97 -1.72 -6.66
C MET A 159 -6.94 -2.36 -5.71
N GLU A 160 -6.15 -3.32 -6.21
CA GLU A 160 -5.11 -3.95 -5.41
C GLU A 160 -3.99 -2.96 -5.05
N GLN A 161 -3.63 -2.05 -5.95
CA GLN A 161 -2.69 -0.98 -5.68
C GLN A 161 -3.25 0.03 -4.66
N GLU A 162 -4.54 0.35 -4.75
CA GLU A 162 -5.22 1.22 -3.80
C GLU A 162 -5.23 0.62 -2.39
N GLU A 163 -5.54 -0.68 -2.26
CA GLU A 163 -5.56 -1.36 -0.96
C GLU A 163 -4.16 -1.43 -0.33
N ARG A 164 -3.13 -1.68 -1.14
CA ARG A 164 -1.72 -1.57 -0.70
C ARG A 164 -1.39 -0.16 -0.21
N SER A 165 -1.83 0.87 -0.95
CA SER A 165 -1.62 2.26 -0.58
C SER A 165 -2.30 2.61 0.75
N ARG A 166 -3.56 2.20 0.93
CA ARG A 166 -4.33 2.37 2.17
C ARG A 166 -3.65 1.68 3.35
N SER A 167 -3.15 0.45 3.15
CA SER A 167 -2.41 -0.29 4.17
C SER A 167 -1.11 0.43 4.60
N LEU A 168 -0.34 0.92 3.63
CA LEU A 168 0.87 1.71 3.89
C LEU A 168 0.56 3.04 4.58
N GLN A 169 -0.53 3.71 4.21
CA GLN A 169 -0.98 4.94 4.85
C GLN A 169 -1.35 4.68 6.31
N ALA A 170 -2.16 3.66 6.59
CA ALA A 170 -2.53 3.29 7.95
C ALA A 170 -1.30 2.97 8.81
N TYR A 171 -0.31 2.24 8.26
CA TYR A 171 0.96 1.95 8.94
C TYR A 171 1.75 3.23 9.26
N ASN A 172 1.89 4.14 8.29
CA ASN A 172 2.54 5.44 8.50
C ASN A 172 1.85 6.25 9.60
N GLU A 173 0.52 6.31 9.61
CA GLU A 173 -0.23 6.98 10.67
C GLU A 173 0.03 6.35 12.05
N ARG A 174 0.22 5.03 12.14
CA ARG A 174 0.62 4.38 13.41
C ARG A 174 2.00 4.84 13.86
N ILE A 175 2.98 4.84 12.96
CA ILE A 175 4.34 5.30 13.27
C ILE A 175 4.32 6.76 13.69
N GLN A 176 3.60 7.63 12.98
CA GLN A 176 3.48 9.04 13.33
C GLN A 176 2.94 9.22 14.74
N ARG A 177 1.88 8.48 15.12
CA ARG A 177 1.36 8.50 16.50
C ARG A 177 2.41 8.05 17.52
N HIS A 178 3.18 7.00 17.24
CA HIS A 178 4.27 6.58 18.12
C HIS A 178 5.38 7.63 18.23
N LEU A 179 5.77 8.25 17.12
CA LEU A 179 6.77 9.33 17.12
C LEU A 179 6.29 10.54 17.92
N CYS A 180 5.01 10.94 17.78
CA CYS A 180 4.42 12.01 18.58
C CYS A 180 4.43 11.65 20.08
N SER A 181 4.10 10.41 20.44
CA SER A 181 4.16 9.94 21.83
C SER A 181 5.58 9.97 22.38
N LEU A 182 6.56 9.46 21.63
CA LEU A 182 7.97 9.49 22.04
C LEU A 182 8.48 10.93 22.17
N GLN A 183 8.09 11.82 21.27
CA GLN A 183 8.44 13.23 21.35
C GLN A 183 7.88 13.87 22.63
N HIS A 184 6.65 13.53 23.02
CA HIS A 184 6.05 14.02 24.26
C HIS A 184 6.82 13.51 25.49
N GLU A 185 7.17 12.22 25.53
CA GLU A 185 7.99 11.66 26.62
C GLU A 185 9.37 12.30 26.69
N VAL A 186 10.03 12.56 25.55
CA VAL A 186 11.32 13.28 25.51
C VAL A 186 11.19 14.68 26.07
N THR A 187 10.13 15.43 25.72
CA THR A 187 9.89 16.76 26.28
C THR A 187 9.66 16.67 27.80
N LYS A 188 8.82 15.74 28.26
CA LYS A 188 8.58 15.52 29.68
C LYS A 188 9.87 15.22 30.46
N LEU A 189 10.72 14.33 29.94
CA LEU A 189 12.01 14.02 30.55
C LEU A 189 12.97 15.23 30.56
N LYS A 190 12.90 16.10 29.55
CA LYS A 190 13.67 17.36 29.56
C LYS A 190 13.21 18.31 30.65
N ASP A 191 11.90 18.43 30.84
CA ASP A 191 11.32 19.27 31.90
C ASP A 191 11.70 18.72 33.29
N GLU A 192 11.56 17.41 33.51
CA GLU A 192 11.99 16.74 34.75
C GLU A 192 13.50 16.91 35.02
N LYS A 193 14.34 16.82 33.96
CA LYS A 193 15.77 17.11 34.05
C LYS A 193 15.98 18.57 34.49
N CYS A 194 15.33 19.54 33.87
CA CYS A 194 15.46 20.95 34.23
C CYS A 194 15.06 21.20 35.70
N ASP A 195 13.98 20.57 36.18
CA ASP A 195 13.55 20.65 37.58
C ASP A 195 14.59 20.07 38.55
N LEU A 196 15.27 18.98 38.15
CA LEU A 196 16.39 18.44 38.92
C LEU A 196 17.60 19.39 38.94
N TYR A 197 17.93 20.04 37.82
CA TYR A 197 19.00 21.04 37.80
C TYR A 197 18.71 22.22 38.72
N ILE A 198 17.48 22.73 38.72
CA ILE A 198 17.07 23.84 39.60
C ILE A 198 17.23 23.44 41.08
N ARG A 199 16.80 22.23 41.44
CA ARG A 199 16.95 21.72 42.82
C ARG A 199 18.41 21.49 43.19
N TYR A 200 19.21 20.98 42.25
CA TYR A 200 20.64 20.76 42.45
C TYR A 200 21.38 22.08 42.65
N THR A 201 21.11 23.11 41.84
CA THR A 201 21.71 24.43 42.01
C THR A 201 21.32 25.06 43.34
N ALA A 202 20.05 24.95 43.75
CA ALA A 202 19.61 25.43 45.06
C ALA A 202 20.33 24.70 46.21
N ALA A 203 20.51 23.38 46.13
CA ALA A 203 21.26 22.62 47.12
C ALA A 203 22.75 23.00 47.19
N ILE A 204 23.37 23.34 46.05
CA ILE A 204 24.73 23.87 46.01
C ILE A 204 24.79 25.23 46.70
N GLU A 205 23.86 26.13 46.41
CA GLU A 205 23.80 27.47 47.01
C GLU A 205 23.59 27.40 48.53
N GLU A 206 22.74 26.48 49.00
CA GLU A 206 22.56 26.20 50.43
C GLU A 206 23.85 25.65 51.05
N LYS A 207 24.54 24.71 50.39
CA LYS A 207 25.84 24.18 50.85
C LYS A 207 26.88 25.29 50.94
N SER A 208 27.00 26.16 49.95
CA SER A 208 27.94 27.28 49.99
C SER A 208 27.61 28.26 51.11
N ALA A 209 26.33 28.57 51.32
CA ALA A 209 25.89 29.43 52.41
C ALA A 209 26.19 28.83 53.80
N VAL A 210 26.05 27.51 53.96
CA VAL A 210 26.45 26.81 55.19
C VAL A 210 27.98 26.83 55.37
N ASN A 211 28.73 26.66 54.28
CA ASN A 211 30.19 26.69 54.32
C ASN A 211 30.73 28.08 54.73
N GLU A 212 30.13 29.15 54.21
CA GLU A 212 30.44 30.52 54.63
C GLU A 212 30.20 30.71 56.14
N ARG A 213 29.04 30.27 56.66
CA ARG A 213 28.74 30.33 58.10
C ARG A 213 29.72 29.51 58.94
N LEU A 214 30.12 28.34 58.45
CA LEU A 214 31.12 27.50 59.12
C LEU A 214 32.49 28.22 59.15
N HIS A 215 32.89 28.85 58.05
CA HIS A 215 34.11 29.63 57.96
C HIS A 215 34.11 30.80 58.97
N ASP A 216 33.03 31.57 59.01
CA ASP A 216 32.84 32.67 59.97
C ASP A 216 32.92 32.19 61.43
N LEU A 217 32.28 31.05 61.74
CA LEU A 217 32.34 30.46 63.08
C LEU A 217 33.76 30.00 63.41
N ASN A 218 34.47 29.41 62.45
CA ASN A 218 35.85 28.96 62.64
C ASN A 218 36.80 30.14 62.89
N LEU A 219 36.61 31.26 62.18
CA LEU A 219 37.31 32.52 62.45
C LEU A 219 37.03 33.04 63.87
N GLN A 220 35.77 33.01 64.31
CA GLN A 220 35.39 33.41 65.67
C GLN A 220 36.04 32.51 66.73
N VAL A 221 35.99 31.18 66.57
CA VAL A 221 36.62 30.22 67.49
C VAL A 221 38.13 30.44 67.56
N SER A 222 38.78 30.61 66.41
CA SER A 222 40.21 30.90 66.33
C SER A 222 40.57 32.21 67.04
N GLY A 223 39.74 33.26 66.86
CA GLY A 223 39.88 34.53 67.57
C GLY A 223 39.69 34.40 69.09
N CYS A 224 38.67 33.66 69.55
CA CYS A 224 38.46 33.38 70.97
C CYS A 224 39.60 32.57 71.58
N LEU A 225 40.09 31.54 70.89
CA LEU A 225 41.27 30.77 71.31
C LEU A 225 42.51 31.66 71.45
N PHE A 226 42.72 32.56 70.49
CA PHE A 226 43.79 33.55 70.55
C PHE A 226 43.64 34.48 71.77
N CYS A 227 42.44 35.02 72.01
CA CYS A 227 42.15 35.86 73.18
C CYS A 227 42.36 35.12 74.50
N LEU A 228 41.85 33.89 74.63
CA LEU A 228 42.03 33.05 75.82
C LEU A 228 43.49 32.70 76.06
N PHE A 229 44.23 32.37 75.00
CA PHE A 229 45.65 32.08 75.11
C PHE A 229 46.45 33.32 75.51
N THR A 230 46.11 34.47 74.93
CA THR A 230 46.72 35.76 75.27
C THR A 230 46.41 36.15 76.72
N ALA A 231 45.15 36.03 77.16
CA ALA A 231 44.74 36.27 78.55
C ALA A 231 45.46 35.34 79.52
N ARG A 232 45.54 34.03 79.22
CA ARG A 232 46.29 33.07 80.03
C ARG A 232 47.77 33.43 80.14
N ILE A 233 48.40 33.93 79.07
CA ILE A 233 49.77 34.45 79.13
C ILE A 233 49.86 35.70 80.01
N PHE A 234 48.88 36.61 79.93
CA PHE A 234 48.81 37.79 80.79
C PHE A 234 48.57 37.41 82.27
N ASP A 235 47.79 36.36 82.57
CA ASP A 235 47.63 35.83 83.94
C ASP A 235 48.95 35.24 84.49
N PHE A 236 49.82 34.71 83.61
CA PHE A 236 51.17 34.28 83.97
C PHE A 236 52.17 35.45 84.10
N LEU A 237 51.79 36.67 83.69
CA LEU A 237 52.56 37.87 83.98
C LEU A 237 52.06 38.47 85.31
N PRO A 238 52.90 38.55 86.36
CA PRO A 238 52.46 39.14 87.62
C PRO A 238 52.07 40.60 87.43
N GLU A 239 50.78 40.86 87.63
CA GLU A 239 50.16 42.17 87.71
C GLU A 239 50.92 43.00 88.76
N SER A 240 51.78 43.90 88.27
CA SER A 240 52.55 44.78 89.13
C SER A 240 51.86 46.13 89.16
N GLN A 241 50.79 46.24 89.95
CA GLN A 241 50.29 47.54 90.37
C GLN A 241 49.98 47.62 91.87
N SER A 242 50.69 48.56 92.48
CA SER A 242 50.23 49.47 93.53
C SER A 242 49.87 48.86 94.88
N CYS A 243 50.85 48.89 95.78
CA CYS A 243 50.58 49.17 97.18
C CYS A 243 51.45 50.35 97.62
N HIS A 244 50.78 51.48 97.88
CA HIS A 244 51.29 52.57 98.69
C HIS A 244 51.83 52.01 100.02
N ALA A 245 53.14 52.10 100.27
CA ALA A 245 53.69 52.28 101.61
C ALA A 245 55.19 52.64 101.56
N SER A 246 55.54 53.61 102.39
CA SER A 246 56.83 54.25 102.65
C SER A 246 58.04 53.31 102.80
N GLY A 247 59.23 53.81 102.45
CA GLY A 247 60.47 53.47 103.17
C GLY A 247 61.61 52.79 102.38
N LYS A 248 62.52 53.61 101.85
CA LYS A 248 63.96 53.37 101.58
C LYS A 248 64.48 51.92 101.41
N SER A 249 64.73 51.50 100.17
CA SER A 249 65.94 50.74 99.76
C SER A 249 66.07 50.69 98.23
N SER A 250 66.66 51.73 97.66
CA SER A 250 67.11 51.86 96.27
C SER A 250 68.60 51.49 96.26
N GLU A 251 69.02 50.31 95.82
CA GLU A 251 69.64 50.10 94.50
C GLU A 251 69.63 48.62 94.07
N ARG A 252 69.21 47.68 94.93
CA ARG A 252 69.22 46.22 94.63
C ARG A 252 67.99 45.74 93.82
N LEU A 253 66.92 46.54 93.79
CA LEU A 253 65.65 46.19 93.15
C LEU A 253 65.56 46.60 91.67
N THR A 254 66.42 47.51 91.20
CA THR A 254 66.41 48.01 89.81
C THR A 254 66.99 46.98 88.82
N LEU A 255 68.10 46.33 89.18
CA LEU A 255 68.73 45.27 88.39
C LEU A 255 67.89 44.00 88.27
N LYS A 256 67.13 43.66 89.31
CA LYS A 256 66.26 42.47 89.33
C LYS A 256 64.95 42.71 88.56
N LYS A 257 64.45 43.95 88.54
CA LYS A 257 63.28 44.33 87.74
C LYS A 257 63.62 44.46 86.24
N SER A 258 64.80 44.99 85.90
CA SER A 258 65.24 45.08 84.49
C SER A 258 65.55 43.71 83.87
N SER A 259 66.14 42.77 84.63
CA SER A 259 66.36 41.40 84.16
C SER A 259 65.06 40.58 84.08
N LEU A 260 64.12 40.78 85.01
CA LEU A 260 62.82 40.11 84.96
C LEU A 260 61.96 40.67 83.82
N PHE A 261 62.00 41.99 83.58
CA PHE A 261 61.32 42.64 82.46
C PHE A 261 61.89 42.22 81.10
N SER A 262 63.22 42.12 80.96
CA SER A 262 63.83 41.62 79.72
C SER A 262 63.50 40.14 79.48
N HIS A 263 63.43 39.34 80.53
CA HIS A 263 63.09 37.92 80.46
C HIS A 263 61.60 37.68 80.15
N THR A 264 60.68 38.48 80.72
CA THR A 264 59.26 38.44 80.36
C THR A 264 59.04 38.92 78.92
N HIS A 265 59.73 39.99 78.49
CA HIS A 265 59.62 40.51 77.13
C HIS A 265 60.15 39.51 76.10
N ALA A 266 61.29 38.87 76.36
CA ALA A 266 61.84 37.81 75.51
C ALA A 266 60.90 36.58 75.42
N ARG A 267 60.25 36.19 76.52
CA ARG A 267 59.26 35.10 76.51
C ARG A 267 58.01 35.48 75.71
N THR A 268 57.50 36.70 75.85
CA THR A 268 56.36 37.19 75.04
C THR A 268 56.71 37.22 73.56
N TYR A 269 57.91 37.66 73.18
CA TYR A 269 58.35 37.63 71.77
C TYR A 269 58.50 36.21 71.22
N MET A 270 59.07 35.28 72.00
CA MET A 270 59.20 33.88 71.59
C MET A 270 57.83 33.23 71.40
N VAL A 271 56.88 33.48 72.29
CA VAL A 271 55.51 32.95 72.18
C VAL A 271 54.77 33.59 71.01
N LYS A 272 54.90 34.91 70.79
CA LYS A 272 54.32 35.59 69.63
C LYS A 272 54.91 35.09 68.30
N SER A 273 56.21 34.82 68.26
CA SER A 273 56.90 34.23 67.11
C SER A 273 56.40 32.82 66.81
N TYR A 274 56.29 31.96 67.85
CA TYR A 274 55.75 30.61 67.71
C TYR A 274 54.28 30.60 67.27
N LEU A 275 53.49 31.55 67.76
CA LEU A 275 52.08 31.71 67.38
C LEU A 275 51.92 32.18 65.93
N LEU A 276 52.76 33.11 65.48
CA LEU A 276 52.81 33.52 64.06
C LEU A 276 53.21 32.36 63.15
N LEU A 277 54.14 31.51 63.59
CA LEU A 277 54.54 30.31 62.85
C LEU A 277 53.38 29.30 62.75
N LEU A 278 52.64 29.08 63.84
CA LEU A 278 51.48 28.17 63.84
C LEU A 278 50.33 28.68 62.96
N LEU A 279 50.06 29.98 62.99
CA LEU A 279 49.08 30.65 62.12
C LEU A 279 49.48 30.58 60.65
N HIS A 280 50.77 30.77 60.37
CA HIS A 280 51.31 30.63 59.02
C HIS A 280 51.18 29.19 58.53
N GLN A 281 51.45 28.20 59.39
CA GLN A 281 51.29 26.78 59.06
C GLN A 281 49.83 26.44 58.78
N ALA A 282 48.89 26.79 59.66
CA ALA A 282 47.48 26.52 59.46
C ALA A 282 46.93 27.18 58.18
N ARG A 283 47.38 28.40 57.88
CA ARG A 283 47.03 29.08 56.61
C ARG A 283 47.60 28.36 55.39
N GLN A 284 48.83 27.87 55.47
CA GLN A 284 49.45 27.10 54.39
C GLN A 284 48.72 25.77 54.16
N ASP A 285 48.31 25.09 55.23
CA ASP A 285 47.59 23.82 55.14
C ASP A 285 46.21 24.01 54.49
N ILE A 286 45.47 25.08 54.85
CA ILE A 286 44.19 25.43 54.22
C ILE A 286 44.38 25.71 52.72
N LEU A 287 45.36 26.55 52.36
CA LEU A 287 45.64 26.87 50.95
C LEU A 287 46.08 25.64 50.15
N ALA A 288 46.82 24.71 50.78
CA ALA A 288 47.22 23.46 50.14
C ALA A 288 46.01 22.54 49.90
N GLN A 289 45.07 22.50 50.84
CA GLN A 289 43.83 21.74 50.68
C GLN A 289 42.92 22.34 49.61
N ASP A 290 42.70 23.66 49.60
CA ASP A 290 41.91 24.34 48.57
C ASP A 290 42.49 24.11 47.16
N LEU A 291 43.82 24.11 47.03
CA LEU A 291 44.51 23.82 45.78
C LEU A 291 44.33 22.37 45.34
N ALA A 292 44.38 21.41 46.27
CA ALA A 292 44.13 20.00 45.97
C ALA A 292 42.69 19.77 45.49
N GLU A 293 41.69 20.32 46.19
CA GLU A 293 40.28 20.23 45.81
C GLU A 293 40.02 20.88 44.44
N ALA A 294 40.68 22.01 44.15
CA ALA A 294 40.59 22.65 42.84
C ALA A 294 41.19 21.77 41.72
N ILE A 295 42.34 21.12 41.94
CA ILE A 295 42.94 20.20 40.98
C ILE A 295 42.03 18.99 40.74
N ASP A 296 41.52 18.37 41.81
CA ASP A 296 40.64 17.20 41.70
C ASP A 296 39.38 17.55 40.90
N SER A 297 38.76 18.71 41.17
CA SER A 297 37.61 19.20 40.39
C SER A 297 37.92 19.44 38.91
N GLN A 298 39.13 19.92 38.58
CA GLN A 298 39.57 20.10 37.19
C GLN A 298 39.82 18.75 36.50
N VAL A 299 40.36 17.77 37.22
CA VAL A 299 40.60 16.42 36.70
C VAL A 299 39.27 15.73 36.41
N GLU A 300 38.30 15.79 37.32
CA GLU A 300 36.94 15.26 37.11
C GLU A 300 36.27 15.90 35.89
N LEU A 301 36.36 17.23 35.74
CA LEU A 301 35.80 17.94 34.58
C LEU A 301 36.49 17.52 33.27
N ALA A 302 37.81 17.33 33.29
CA ALA A 302 38.57 16.86 32.14
C ALA A 302 38.22 15.40 31.75
N GLU A 303 37.93 14.55 32.73
CA GLU A 303 37.42 13.19 32.49
C GLU A 303 36.02 13.21 31.87
N GLN A 304 35.11 14.04 32.39
CA GLN A 304 33.79 14.21 31.80
C GLN A 304 33.88 14.71 30.36
N LEU A 305 34.71 15.72 30.08
CA LEU A 305 34.93 16.21 28.71
C LEU A 305 35.51 15.15 27.78
N ARG A 306 36.44 14.31 28.26
CA ARG A 306 36.95 13.18 27.46
C ARG A 306 35.85 12.18 27.15
N SER A 307 35.03 11.81 28.14
CA SER A 307 33.92 10.88 27.93
C SER A 307 32.89 11.42 26.91
N TYR A 308 32.55 12.71 26.97
CA TYR A 308 31.65 13.34 26.00
C TYR A 308 32.26 13.44 24.60
N ARG A 309 33.58 13.61 24.49
CA ARG A 309 34.26 13.57 23.18
C ARG A 309 34.22 12.17 22.58
N GLU A 310 34.52 11.14 23.37
CA GLU A 310 34.46 9.75 22.93
C GLU A 310 33.04 9.33 22.51
N GLU A 311 32.02 9.71 23.28
CA GLU A 311 30.61 9.44 22.95
C GLU A 311 30.20 10.14 21.65
N ASN A 312 30.59 11.40 21.43
CA ASN A 312 30.32 12.11 20.19
C ASN A 312 31.02 11.48 18.97
N GLU A 313 32.28 11.03 19.12
CA GLU A 313 32.98 10.31 18.06
C GLU A 313 32.28 9.00 17.71
N GLN A 314 31.77 8.28 18.73
CA GLN A 314 31.02 7.05 18.52
C GLN A 314 29.70 7.32 17.79
N LEU A 315 28.94 8.35 18.20
CA LEU A 315 27.72 8.76 17.52
C LEU A 315 27.97 9.20 16.07
N LEU A 316 29.09 9.86 15.79
CA LEU A 316 29.49 10.21 14.42
C LEU A 316 29.80 8.96 13.57
N ARG A 317 30.49 7.97 14.13
CA ARG A 317 30.71 6.68 13.45
C ARG A 317 29.41 5.95 13.16
N ASP A 318 28.49 5.92 14.13
CA ASP A 318 27.18 5.29 13.98
C ASP A 318 26.33 6.02 12.93
N LYS A 319 26.33 7.37 12.93
CA LYS A 319 25.67 8.22 11.92
C LYS A 319 26.23 7.93 10.52
N GLN A 320 27.55 7.82 10.37
CA GLN A 320 28.17 7.46 9.09
C GLN A 320 27.78 6.05 8.63
N GLY A 321 27.76 5.07 9.54
CA GLY A 321 27.31 3.71 9.26
C GLY A 321 25.86 3.65 8.77
N VAL A 322 24.96 4.37 9.45
CA VAL A 322 23.55 4.48 9.04
C VAL A 322 23.42 5.19 7.68
N CYS A 323 24.17 6.27 7.44
CA CYS A 323 24.18 6.94 6.15
C CYS A 323 24.64 6.00 5.03
N VAL A 324 25.74 5.27 5.21
CA VAL A 324 26.23 4.29 4.21
C VAL A 324 25.21 3.18 3.98
N PHE A 325 24.57 2.67 5.03
CA PHE A 325 23.51 1.67 4.90
C PHE A 325 22.30 2.20 4.12
N VAL A 326 21.85 3.42 4.41
CA VAL A 326 20.77 4.08 3.68
C VAL A 326 21.17 4.29 2.21
N PHE A 327 22.39 4.77 1.93
CA PHE A 327 22.87 4.92 0.57
C PHE A 327 22.92 3.59 -0.18
N PHE A 328 23.43 2.52 0.43
CA PHE A 328 23.47 1.19 -0.16
C PHE A 328 22.06 0.65 -0.44
N PHE A 329 21.14 0.81 0.52
CA PHE A 329 19.74 0.40 0.36
C PHE A 329 19.07 1.17 -0.79
N PHE A 330 19.25 2.49 -0.87
CA PHE A 330 18.73 3.30 -1.97
C PHE A 330 19.35 2.89 -3.32
N SER A 331 20.65 2.60 -3.38
CA SER A 331 21.31 2.10 -4.60
C SER A 331 20.74 0.76 -5.04
N VAL A 332 20.57 -0.20 -4.13
CA VAL A 332 19.99 -1.52 -4.43
C VAL A 332 18.54 -1.38 -4.92
N VAL A 333 17.71 -0.61 -4.22
CA VAL A 333 16.32 -0.35 -4.62
C VAL A 333 16.27 0.32 -6.00
N THR A 334 17.17 1.26 -6.28
CA THR A 334 17.26 1.92 -7.59
C THR A 334 17.61 0.93 -8.71
N VAL A 335 18.60 0.07 -8.50
CA VAL A 335 18.99 -0.97 -9.48
C VAL A 335 17.85 -1.94 -9.73
N VAL A 336 17.15 -2.38 -8.68
CA VAL A 336 15.98 -3.27 -8.81
C VAL A 336 14.86 -2.61 -9.61
N ILE A 337 14.57 -1.33 -9.34
CA ILE A 337 13.58 -0.56 -10.11
C ILE A 337 14.00 -0.42 -11.57
N GLU A 338 15.27 -0.09 -11.87
CA GLU A 338 15.75 -0.01 -13.25
C GLU A 338 15.65 -1.36 -13.97
N GLN A 339 15.96 -2.47 -13.29
CA GLN A 339 15.92 -3.81 -13.87
C GLN A 339 14.48 -4.25 -14.18
N GLU A 340 13.54 -3.98 -13.26
CA GLU A 340 12.11 -4.27 -13.43
C GLU A 340 11.48 -3.41 -14.53
N MET A 341 11.83 -2.12 -14.59
CA MET A 341 11.37 -1.21 -15.63
C MET A 341 11.95 -1.57 -16.99
N SER A 342 13.22 -1.97 -17.06
CA SER A 342 13.86 -2.45 -18.29
C SER A 342 13.21 -3.75 -18.80
N HIS A 343 12.88 -4.68 -17.90
CA HIS A 343 12.18 -5.91 -18.23
C HIS A 343 10.77 -5.64 -18.79
N LYS A 344 9.99 -4.78 -18.15
CA LYS A 344 8.66 -4.36 -18.65
C LYS A 344 8.75 -3.60 -19.96
N CYS A 345 9.76 -2.76 -20.15
CA CYS A 345 9.94 -1.99 -21.38
C CYS A 345 10.31 -2.88 -22.58
N ASN A 346 11.17 -3.88 -22.37
CA ASN A 346 11.51 -4.90 -23.38
C ASN A 346 10.30 -5.77 -23.78
N GLN A 347 9.33 -5.98 -22.89
CA GLN A 347 8.07 -6.68 -23.22
C GLN A 347 7.14 -5.85 -24.12
N ILE A 348 7.23 -4.51 -24.04
CA ILE A 348 6.31 -3.59 -24.74
C ILE A 348 6.85 -3.19 -26.12
N SER A 349 8.17 -3.14 -26.34
CA SER A 349 8.76 -2.86 -27.65
C SER A 349 10.14 -3.51 -27.82
N PRO A 350 10.27 -4.60 -28.59
CA PRO A 350 11.55 -5.29 -28.77
C PRO A 350 12.51 -4.58 -29.76
N TYR A 351 12.09 -3.50 -30.43
CA TYR A 351 12.88 -2.82 -31.47
C TYR A 351 12.79 -1.29 -31.39
N GLY A 352 13.08 -0.70 -30.22
CA GLY A 352 13.25 0.75 -30.10
C GLY A 352 13.63 1.20 -28.70
N LYS A 353 14.68 2.02 -28.58
CA LYS A 353 15.06 2.69 -27.32
C LYS A 353 13.89 3.57 -26.87
N CYS A 354 13.20 3.16 -25.81
CA CYS A 354 12.07 3.92 -25.28
C CYS A 354 12.56 5.22 -24.63
N PRO A 355 12.04 6.40 -25.01
CA PRO A 355 12.43 7.69 -24.44
C PRO A 355 12.16 7.77 -22.93
N PHE A 356 11.24 6.96 -22.42
CA PHE A 356 10.95 6.81 -20.98
C PHE A 356 12.16 6.28 -20.19
N GLN A 357 12.97 5.39 -20.77
CA GLN A 357 14.12 4.78 -20.10
C GLN A 357 15.23 5.82 -19.87
N THR A 358 15.48 6.68 -20.85
CA THR A 358 16.45 7.78 -20.76
C THR A 358 16.02 8.85 -19.75
N LEU A 359 14.71 9.14 -19.67
CA LEU A 359 14.16 10.16 -18.79
C LEU A 359 14.18 9.70 -17.33
N VAL A 360 13.86 8.42 -17.08
CA VAL A 360 13.91 7.82 -15.74
C VAL A 360 15.35 7.73 -15.24
N SER A 361 16.30 7.23 -16.04
CA SER A 361 17.72 7.20 -15.64
C SER A 361 18.28 8.61 -15.41
N SER A 362 17.87 9.62 -16.19
CA SER A 362 18.27 11.01 -15.96
C SER A 362 17.71 11.60 -14.66
N ILE A 363 16.44 11.34 -14.33
CA ILE A 363 15.81 11.77 -13.07
C ILE A 363 16.50 11.08 -11.88
N ILE A 364 16.77 9.78 -11.98
CA ILE A 364 17.44 9.00 -10.94
C ILE A 364 18.85 9.53 -10.68
N ILE A 365 19.66 9.72 -11.72
CA ILE A 365 21.02 10.27 -11.61
C ILE A 365 20.98 11.65 -10.96
N THR A 366 20.06 12.51 -11.39
CA THR A 366 19.91 13.88 -10.84
C THR A 366 19.51 13.85 -9.35
N LYS A 367 18.67 12.91 -8.95
CA LYS A 367 18.20 12.77 -7.55
C LYS A 367 19.30 12.19 -6.65
N ILE A 368 20.08 11.23 -7.14
CA ILE A 368 21.26 10.69 -6.45
C ILE A 368 22.32 11.80 -6.26
N PHE A 369 22.60 12.58 -7.32
CA PHE A 369 23.56 13.70 -7.24
C PHE A 369 23.07 14.82 -6.29
N SER A 370 21.78 15.13 -6.28
CA SER A 370 21.19 16.10 -5.36
C SER A 370 21.26 15.65 -3.90
N GLN A 371 21.11 14.35 -3.62
CA GLN A 371 21.24 13.81 -2.26
C GLN A 371 22.71 13.80 -1.79
N ARG A 372 23.65 13.46 -2.68
CA ARG A 372 25.09 13.55 -2.40
C ARG A 372 25.51 14.98 -2.04
N LYS A 373 25.06 15.96 -2.81
CA LYS A 373 25.36 17.39 -2.57
C LYS A 373 24.76 17.91 -1.25
N LYS A 374 23.59 17.40 -0.83
CA LYS A 374 23.02 17.70 0.50
C LYS A 374 23.81 17.06 1.63
N SER A 375 24.25 15.82 1.47
CA SER A 375 25.09 15.13 2.47
C SER A 375 26.43 15.84 2.67
N ASP A 376 27.08 16.24 1.57
CA ASP A 376 28.37 16.96 1.61
C ASP A 376 28.20 18.37 2.21
N SER A 377 27.07 19.03 1.94
CA SER A 377 26.77 20.34 2.54
C SER A 377 26.53 20.23 4.05
N VAL A 378 25.81 19.20 4.52
CA VAL A 378 25.58 18.98 5.96
C VAL A 378 26.89 18.68 6.69
N GLN A 379 27.80 17.90 6.09
CA GLN A 379 29.13 17.67 6.67
C GLN A 379 30.00 18.94 6.69
N HIS A 380 29.93 19.78 5.66
CA HIS A 380 30.68 21.03 5.63
C HIS A 380 30.16 22.05 6.66
N TRP A 381 28.85 22.17 6.84
CA TRP A 381 28.25 23.04 7.87
C TRP A 381 28.56 22.55 9.29
N GLU A 382 28.54 21.25 9.56
CA GLU A 382 28.88 20.67 10.87
C GLU A 382 30.38 20.81 11.22
N SER A 383 31.29 20.72 10.24
CA SER A 383 32.74 20.97 10.45
C SER A 383 33.13 22.44 10.61
N THR A 384 32.26 23.38 10.24
CA THR A 384 32.55 24.83 10.36
C THR A 384 31.99 25.43 11.66
N GLN A 385 31.19 24.68 12.43
CA GLN A 385 30.58 25.13 13.69
C GLN A 385 31.27 24.60 14.96
N TYR A 386 32.33 23.80 14.85
CA TYR A 386 33.11 23.27 15.99
C TYR A 386 34.54 23.80 16.03
#